data_AF-A0A517TUJ4-F1
#
_entry.id   AF-A0A517TUJ4-F1
#
_cell.length_a   1.000
_cell.length_b   1.000
_cell.length_c   1.000
_cell.angle_alpha   90.00
_cell.angle_beta   90.00
_cell.angle_gamma   90.00
#
_symmetry.space_group_name_H-M   'P 1'
#
loop_
_entity.id
_entity.type
_entity.pdbx_description
1 polymer ?
#
loop_
_entity_poly.entity_id
_entity_poly.type
_entity_poly.pdbx_seq_one_letter_code
_entity_poly.pdbx_strand_id
1 'polypeptide(L)'
;MSAAYFTHRRALIIAAASAVAALVATSSAPPARALEHVTVALPNQPQKQLSGEPIVKARDGGMLLKTADGAIHRLPSKSILNRKSDSEPLVPLTREELSAQLLAELPPGFRIHNSKNYIVCYNTTPTYAEWTSSLLERLQRAFIAYWKKQKSPVKAPEQPLVVLVFADQASYADYSKKDLGASVSNIIGYYNLETNRIMMYDLTGMQALRQNEGARGSRHDISALMSQPEAEPLVATIVHEATHQIAFNCGLQTRMVANPFWLTEGMATFFETPDLSRSSSWSGIGNVNYSRFDLFHDNYDAGKVIPLERMLTDDKLFQTPATAVDAYAQAWAWNYFLIRSRPKEYAAYMKAIAAKPVLVEDQKGQRVKEFQAAFGEDLGAIEDDFYRMMNRVK
;
A
#
# COMPACT_ATOMS: atom_id res chain seq x y z
N MET A 1 16.26 -9.01 6.52
CA MET A 1 16.02 -7.54 6.43
C MET A 1 16.55 -6.87 7.70
N SER A 2 17.32 -5.78 7.59
CA SER A 2 17.95 -5.11 8.74
C SER A 2 16.95 -4.31 9.58
N ALA A 3 17.20 -4.17 10.89
CA ALA A 3 16.42 -3.34 11.83
C ALA A 3 16.22 -1.89 11.35
N ALA A 4 17.13 -1.37 10.51
CA ALA A 4 17.01 -0.06 9.88
C ALA A 4 15.77 0.05 8.96
N TYR A 5 15.35 -1.02 8.29
CA TYR A 5 14.18 -1.04 7.40
C TYR A 5 12.86 -0.79 8.16
N PHE A 6 12.75 -1.28 9.40
CA PHE A 6 11.52 -1.20 10.20
C PHE A 6 11.48 0.04 11.11
N THR A 7 12.64 0.64 11.39
CA THR A 7 12.77 1.85 12.21
C THR A 7 12.13 3.09 11.55
N HIS A 8 12.02 3.09 10.23
CA HIS A 8 11.75 4.33 9.49
C HIS A 8 10.39 4.38 8.80
N ARG A 9 9.60 3.30 8.87
CA ARG A 9 8.16 3.28 8.52
C ARG A 9 7.27 4.14 9.44
N ARG A 10 7.85 4.91 10.36
CA ARG A 10 7.20 5.96 11.17
C ARG A 10 6.37 6.94 10.32
N ALA A 11 6.71 7.18 9.07
CA ALA A 11 5.97 8.14 8.23
C ALA A 11 4.95 7.49 7.27
N LEU A 12 4.90 6.16 7.19
CA LEU A 12 4.29 5.47 6.04
C LEU A 12 2.79 5.19 6.15
N ILE A 13 2.24 5.34 7.35
CA ILE A 13 0.79 5.48 7.55
C ILE A 13 0.46 6.81 8.26
N ILE A 14 1.49 7.59 8.63
CA ILE A 14 1.34 8.93 9.24
C ILE A 14 1.37 10.01 8.16
N ALA A 15 0.37 10.00 7.29
CA ALA A 15 -0.17 11.23 6.72
C ALA A 15 -1.59 11.47 7.25
N ALA A 16 -1.90 11.03 8.48
CA ALA A 16 -3.25 11.14 9.05
C ALA A 16 -3.32 11.52 10.54
N ALA A 17 -2.28 12.13 11.10
CA ALA A 17 -2.35 12.60 12.49
C ALA A 17 -1.92 14.08 12.61
N SER A 18 -2.78 14.97 12.12
CA SER A 18 -2.82 16.37 12.58
C SER A 18 -4.29 16.79 12.73
N ALA A 19 -4.74 16.83 13.98
CA ALA A 19 -5.99 17.38 14.53
C ALA A 19 -7.23 17.34 13.61
N VAL A 20 -7.96 16.22 13.65
CA VAL A 20 -9.33 16.17 13.12
C VAL A 20 -10.30 16.35 14.29
N ALA A 21 -11.07 17.44 14.25
CA ALA A 21 -12.27 17.59 15.06
C ALA A 21 -13.24 16.45 14.71
N ALA A 22 -13.81 15.79 15.71
CA ALA A 22 -14.65 14.60 15.58
C ALA A 22 -15.67 14.70 14.41
N LEU A 23 -15.42 13.94 13.34
CA LEU A 23 -16.36 13.74 12.24
C LEU A 23 -17.46 12.78 12.72
N VAL A 24 -18.61 13.33 13.12
CA VAL A 24 -19.83 12.52 13.26
C VAL A 24 -20.55 12.52 11.91
N ALA A 25 -20.32 11.47 11.12
CA ALA A 25 -21.03 11.24 9.87
C ALA A 25 -22.50 10.89 10.16
N THR A 26 -23.43 11.60 9.53
CA THR A 26 -24.83 11.19 9.42
C THR A 26 -25.02 10.60 8.04
N SER A 27 -25.30 9.29 7.94
CA SER A 27 -25.67 8.66 6.67
C SER A 27 -27.19 8.70 6.49
N SER A 28 -27.63 9.19 5.32
CA SER A 28 -28.83 8.73 4.60
C SER A 28 -29.13 9.66 3.42
N ALA A 29 -28.30 9.57 2.38
CA ALA A 29 -28.74 9.90 1.02
C ALA A 29 -27.88 9.09 0.04
N PRO A 30 -28.45 8.58 -1.07
CA PRO A 30 -27.63 8.05 -2.16
C PRO A 30 -26.65 9.15 -2.61
N PRO A 31 -25.42 8.82 -3.06
CA PRO A 31 -24.52 9.83 -3.56
C PRO A 31 -25.23 10.50 -4.74
N ALA A 32 -25.65 11.76 -4.55
CA ALA A 32 -25.91 12.61 -5.68
C ALA A 32 -24.62 12.57 -6.51
N ARG A 33 -24.73 12.12 -7.76
CA ARG A 33 -23.66 12.06 -8.77
C ARG A 33 -23.25 13.49 -9.13
N ALA A 34 -22.79 14.23 -8.14
CA ALA A 34 -22.54 15.63 -8.22
C ALA A 34 -21.04 15.83 -8.13
N LEU A 35 -20.44 16.20 -9.24
CA LEU A 35 -19.06 16.66 -9.26
C LEU A 35 -18.96 17.94 -8.44
N GLU A 36 -17.97 18.01 -7.57
CA GLU A 36 -17.66 19.23 -6.81
C GLU A 36 -16.48 19.93 -7.49
N HIS A 37 -16.70 21.18 -7.87
CA HIS A 37 -15.67 22.10 -8.34
C HIS A 37 -15.30 23.03 -7.20
N VAL A 38 -14.09 22.86 -6.67
CA VAL A 38 -13.60 23.63 -5.54
C VAL A 38 -12.37 24.42 -5.94
N THR A 39 -12.31 25.66 -5.47
CA THR A 39 -11.09 26.46 -5.48
C THR A 39 -10.48 26.36 -4.09
N VAL A 40 -9.26 25.86 -4.00
CA VAL A 40 -8.60 25.59 -2.71
C VAL A 40 -7.29 26.37 -2.58
N ALA A 41 -7.02 26.86 -1.38
CA ALA A 41 -5.75 27.40 -0.96
C ALA A 41 -5.20 26.55 0.19
N LEU A 42 -4.34 25.59 -0.16
CA LEU A 42 -3.64 24.77 0.82
C LEU A 42 -2.36 25.47 1.30
N PRO A 43 -1.93 25.29 2.55
CA PRO A 43 -0.69 25.88 3.05
C PRO A 43 0.50 25.55 2.15
N ASN A 44 1.29 26.56 1.82
CA ASN A 44 2.52 26.45 0.99
C ASN A 44 2.27 25.88 -0.42
N GLN A 45 1.06 25.95 -0.94
CA GLN A 45 0.73 25.58 -2.32
C GLN A 45 0.06 26.76 -3.03
N PRO A 46 0.26 26.93 -4.34
CA PRO A 46 -0.54 27.88 -5.11
C PRO A 46 -2.02 27.49 -5.03
N GLN A 47 -2.88 28.49 -5.12
CA GLN A 47 -4.30 28.26 -5.27
C GLN A 47 -4.55 27.38 -6.50
N LYS A 48 -5.37 26.35 -6.34
CA LYS A 48 -5.70 25.42 -7.42
C LYS A 48 -7.19 25.16 -7.47
N GLN A 49 -7.68 24.86 -8.67
CA GLN A 49 -9.03 24.39 -8.88
C GLN A 49 -9.00 22.86 -8.97
N LEU A 50 -9.87 22.21 -8.22
CA LEU A 50 -10.05 20.77 -8.24
C LEU A 50 -11.49 20.44 -8.61
N SER A 51 -11.66 19.39 -9.39
CA SER A 51 -12.96 18.84 -9.77
C SER A 51 -12.97 17.37 -9.40
N GLY A 52 -13.93 16.92 -8.61
CA GLY A 52 -13.93 15.54 -8.13
C GLY A 52 -15.23 15.07 -7.50
N GLU A 53 -15.30 13.77 -7.24
CA GLU A 53 -16.39 13.15 -6.51
C GLU A 53 -16.17 13.30 -5.00
N PRO A 54 -17.12 13.87 -4.24
CA PRO A 54 -16.99 13.97 -2.80
C PRO A 54 -17.21 12.60 -2.14
N ILE A 55 -16.15 12.01 -1.55
CA ILE A 55 -16.23 10.74 -0.81
C ILE A 55 -16.93 10.96 0.54
N VAL A 56 -16.57 12.03 1.25
CA VAL A 56 -17.13 12.41 2.54
C VAL A 56 -17.27 13.93 2.58
N LYS A 57 -18.40 14.42 3.11
CA LYS A 57 -18.62 15.82 3.44
C LYS A 57 -18.71 15.93 4.97
N ALA A 58 -17.81 16.68 5.57
CA ALA A 58 -17.78 16.95 7.00
C ALA A 58 -18.86 18.00 7.38
N ARG A 59 -19.33 17.96 8.62
CA ARG A 59 -20.32 18.93 9.13
C ARG A 59 -19.82 20.37 9.14
N ASP A 60 -18.50 20.56 9.32
CA ASP A 60 -17.85 21.86 9.32
C ASP A 60 -17.61 22.41 7.89
N GLY A 61 -18.03 21.66 6.86
CA GLY A 61 -17.85 22.04 5.46
C GLY A 61 -16.57 21.51 4.81
N GLY A 62 -15.69 20.83 5.55
CA GLY A 62 -14.55 20.12 4.97
C GLY A 62 -14.97 18.91 4.13
N MET A 63 -14.09 18.38 3.29
CA MET A 63 -14.40 17.22 2.47
C MET A 63 -13.19 16.36 2.10
N LEU A 64 -13.48 15.11 1.76
CA LEU A 64 -12.61 14.28 0.93
C LEU A 64 -13.09 14.31 -0.50
N LEU A 65 -12.21 14.68 -1.42
CA LEU A 65 -12.52 14.80 -2.84
C LEU A 65 -11.65 13.83 -3.66
N LYS A 66 -12.28 12.90 -4.39
CA LYS A 66 -11.61 12.02 -5.36
C LYS A 66 -11.57 12.71 -6.72
N THR A 67 -10.39 12.99 -7.23
CA THR A 67 -10.20 13.61 -8.57
C THR A 67 -10.11 12.55 -9.67
N ALA A 68 -10.19 13.00 -10.92
CA ALA A 68 -10.21 12.12 -12.10
C ALA A 68 -8.92 11.31 -12.29
N ASP A 69 -7.79 11.77 -11.75
CA ASP A 69 -6.51 11.05 -11.70
C ASP A 69 -6.46 9.98 -10.59
N GLY A 70 -7.55 9.81 -9.83
CA GLY A 70 -7.63 8.86 -8.72
C GLY A 70 -7.01 9.36 -7.42
N ALA A 71 -6.48 10.58 -7.34
CA ALA A 71 -6.02 11.13 -6.06
C ALA A 71 -7.21 11.42 -5.12
N ILE A 72 -6.96 11.33 -3.82
CA ILE A 72 -7.90 11.71 -2.77
C ILE A 72 -7.32 12.92 -2.05
N HIS A 73 -8.00 14.06 -2.18
CA HIS A 73 -7.63 15.29 -1.52
C HIS A 73 -8.39 15.46 -0.21
N ARG A 74 -7.65 15.72 0.86
CA ARG A 74 -8.21 16.18 2.14
C ARG A 74 -8.31 17.68 2.11
N LEU A 75 -9.53 18.20 2.14
CA LEU A 75 -9.80 19.62 2.03
C LEU A 75 -10.46 20.11 3.31
N PRO A 76 -9.69 20.66 4.28
CA PRO A 76 -10.27 21.33 5.43
C PRO A 76 -11.20 22.46 4.98
N SER A 77 -12.28 22.69 5.72
CA SER A 77 -13.27 23.74 5.45
C SER A 77 -12.63 25.10 5.16
N LYS A 78 -11.66 25.50 5.99
CA LYS A 78 -10.91 26.76 5.85
C LYS A 78 -10.05 26.89 4.59
N SER A 79 -9.72 25.77 3.93
CA SER A 79 -8.94 25.79 2.68
C SER A 79 -9.80 25.99 1.43
N ILE A 80 -11.12 25.83 1.55
CA ILE A 80 -12.06 25.91 0.42
C ILE A 80 -12.53 27.35 0.28
N LEU A 81 -12.07 28.02 -0.77
CA LEU A 81 -12.40 29.43 -1.04
C LEU A 81 -13.73 29.57 -1.78
N ASN A 82 -13.99 28.65 -2.70
CA ASN A 82 -15.20 28.62 -3.51
C ASN A 82 -15.58 27.16 -3.80
N ARG A 83 -16.87 26.90 -3.94
CA ARG A 83 -17.43 25.59 -4.22
C ARG A 83 -18.66 25.70 -5.09
N LYS A 84 -18.70 24.89 -6.15
CA LYS A 84 -19.87 24.68 -7.01
C LYS A 84 -20.07 23.19 -7.18
N SER A 85 -21.32 22.77 -7.32
CA SER A 85 -21.67 21.39 -7.60
C SER A 85 -22.47 21.34 -8.90
N ASP A 86 -22.23 20.33 -9.73
CA ASP A 86 -23.08 20.01 -10.87
C ASP A 86 -23.66 18.59 -10.72
N SER A 87 -24.24 18.03 -11.79
CA SER A 87 -24.82 16.68 -11.82
C SER A 87 -24.04 15.71 -12.71
N GLU A 88 -22.83 16.08 -13.13
CA GLU A 88 -22.00 15.25 -14.00
C GLU A 88 -21.31 14.15 -13.20
N PRO A 89 -21.17 12.93 -13.75
CA PRO A 89 -20.39 11.89 -13.11
C PRO A 89 -18.89 12.18 -13.23
N LEU A 90 -18.11 11.75 -12.24
CA LEU A 90 -16.66 11.75 -12.36
C LEU A 90 -16.23 10.75 -13.45
N VAL A 91 -15.61 11.25 -14.51
CA VAL A 91 -14.96 10.44 -15.55
C VAL A 91 -13.46 10.36 -15.21
N PRO A 92 -12.91 9.15 -14.98
CA PRO A 92 -11.47 8.99 -14.80
C PRO A 92 -10.70 9.47 -16.03
N LEU A 93 -9.50 10.02 -15.81
CA LEU A 93 -8.65 10.44 -16.92
C LEU A 93 -8.29 9.24 -17.80
N THR A 94 -8.21 9.48 -19.10
CA THR A 94 -7.59 8.54 -20.03
C THR A 94 -6.10 8.39 -19.70
N ARG A 95 -5.48 7.33 -20.22
CA ARG A 95 -4.05 7.10 -20.02
C ARG A 95 -3.21 8.28 -20.55
N GLU A 96 -3.60 8.83 -21.68
CA GLU A 96 -2.93 9.93 -22.35
C GLU A 96 -3.03 11.22 -21.52
N GLU A 97 -4.23 11.56 -21.04
CA GLU A 97 -4.46 12.71 -20.16
C GLU A 97 -3.72 12.58 -18.84
N LEU A 98 -3.79 11.40 -18.20
CA LEU A 98 -3.09 11.13 -16.95
C LEU A 98 -1.56 11.21 -17.14
N SER A 99 -1.03 10.67 -18.24
CA SER A 99 0.41 10.77 -18.56
C SER A 99 0.85 12.21 -18.76
N ALA A 100 0.05 13.02 -19.47
CA ALA A 100 0.34 14.43 -19.69
C ALA A 100 0.29 15.24 -18.39
N GLN A 101 -0.71 15.01 -17.54
CA GLN A 101 -0.82 15.63 -16.23
C GLN A 101 0.39 15.28 -15.35
N LEU A 102 0.77 13.99 -15.30
CA LEU A 102 1.91 13.53 -14.51
C LEU A 102 3.22 14.18 -14.96
N LEU A 103 3.47 14.29 -16.27
CA LEU A 103 4.67 14.97 -16.79
C LEU A 103 4.71 16.46 -16.45
N ALA A 104 3.55 17.13 -16.40
CA ALA A 104 3.45 18.53 -16.01
C ALA A 104 3.68 18.74 -14.50
N GLU A 105 3.32 17.76 -13.66
CA GLU A 105 3.50 17.80 -12.20
C GLU A 105 4.93 17.45 -11.75
N LEU A 106 5.62 16.60 -12.52
CA LEU A 106 6.90 16.02 -12.12
C LEU A 106 8.10 16.92 -12.46
N PRO A 107 9.23 16.78 -11.75
CA PRO A 107 10.45 17.49 -12.08
C PRO A 107 10.90 17.24 -13.54
N PRO A 108 11.63 18.19 -14.16
CA PRO A 108 12.19 17.98 -15.49
C PRO A 108 13.04 16.70 -15.57
N GLY A 109 13.00 16.02 -16.72
CA GLY A 109 13.76 14.79 -16.98
C GLY A 109 12.97 13.50 -16.78
N PHE A 110 11.76 13.57 -16.23
CA PHE A 110 10.83 12.44 -16.21
C PHE A 110 10.32 12.10 -17.62
N ARG A 111 10.14 10.81 -17.87
CA ARG A 111 9.56 10.20 -19.07
C ARG A 111 8.48 9.21 -18.66
N ILE A 112 7.66 8.81 -19.62
CA ILE A 112 6.57 7.85 -19.40
C ILE A 112 6.88 6.54 -20.13
N HIS A 113 6.74 5.42 -19.42
CA HIS A 113 6.63 4.09 -19.98
C HIS A 113 5.23 3.53 -19.65
N ASN A 114 4.47 3.20 -20.68
CA ASN A 114 3.14 2.63 -20.55
C ASN A 114 3.20 1.11 -20.68
N SER A 115 2.59 0.42 -19.72
CA SER A 115 2.27 -1.01 -19.82
C SER A 115 0.75 -1.20 -19.83
N LYS A 116 0.28 -2.46 -19.83
CA LYS A 116 -1.15 -2.78 -19.91
C LYS A 116 -1.97 -2.10 -18.81
N ASN A 117 -1.52 -2.20 -17.57
CA ASN A 117 -2.22 -1.77 -16.37
C ASN A 117 -1.45 -0.71 -15.56
N TYR A 118 -0.25 -0.30 -15.98
CA TYR A 118 0.56 0.68 -15.27
C TYR A 118 1.01 1.85 -16.16
N ILE A 119 1.23 3.00 -15.53
CA ILE A 119 1.98 4.14 -16.05
C ILE A 119 3.22 4.27 -15.16
N VAL A 120 4.40 4.08 -15.75
CA VAL A 120 5.68 4.26 -15.05
C VAL A 120 6.26 5.62 -15.45
N CYS A 121 6.27 6.55 -14.51
CA CYS A 121 6.95 7.83 -14.63
C CYS A 121 8.39 7.66 -14.15
N TYR A 122 9.38 7.90 -15.00
CA TYR A 122 10.77 7.62 -14.64
C TYR A 122 11.75 8.66 -15.15
N ASN A 123 12.77 8.99 -14.37
CA ASN A 123 13.94 9.76 -14.82
C ASN A 123 15.23 8.90 -14.84
N THR A 124 15.09 7.57 -14.70
CA THR A 124 16.17 6.59 -14.89
C THR A 124 16.25 6.04 -16.33
N THR A 125 16.87 4.88 -16.52
CA THR A 125 16.95 4.14 -17.79
C THR A 125 15.58 3.59 -18.22
N PRO A 126 15.25 3.60 -19.54
CA PRO A 126 14.02 2.99 -20.05
C PRO A 126 13.90 1.50 -19.68
N THR A 127 15.03 0.79 -19.72
CA THR A 127 15.09 -0.63 -19.41
C THR A 127 14.65 -0.96 -17.98
N TYR A 128 15.02 -0.12 -17.00
CA TYR A 128 14.59 -0.31 -15.62
C TYR A 128 13.09 0.00 -15.44
N ALA A 129 12.56 0.99 -16.16
CA ALA A 129 11.13 1.26 -16.18
C ALA A 129 10.32 0.09 -16.77
N GLU A 130 10.82 -0.53 -17.84
CA GLU A 130 10.24 -1.75 -18.45
C GLU A 130 10.33 -2.96 -17.51
N TRP A 131 11.46 -3.14 -16.82
CA TRP A 131 11.60 -4.20 -15.83
C TRP A 131 10.61 -4.02 -14.68
N THR A 132 10.48 -2.80 -14.18
CA THR A 132 9.55 -2.44 -13.10
C THR A 132 8.12 -2.74 -13.51
N SER A 133 7.68 -2.26 -14.69
CA SER A 133 6.31 -2.53 -15.16
C SER A 133 6.06 -4.04 -15.33
N SER A 134 7.01 -4.78 -15.88
CA SER A 134 6.90 -6.25 -16.04
C SER A 134 6.71 -6.98 -14.71
N LEU A 135 7.47 -6.60 -13.67
CA LEU A 135 7.33 -7.14 -12.32
C LEU A 135 5.92 -6.91 -11.77
N LEU A 136 5.43 -5.67 -11.87
CA LEU A 136 4.15 -5.24 -11.33
C LEU A 136 2.95 -5.87 -12.07
N GLU A 137 3.04 -5.98 -13.40
CA GLU A 137 2.04 -6.66 -14.23
C GLU A 137 1.88 -8.14 -13.88
N ARG A 138 3.00 -8.81 -13.58
CA ARG A 138 2.98 -10.21 -13.12
C ARG A 138 2.33 -10.32 -11.75
N LEU A 139 2.73 -9.47 -10.81
CA LEU A 139 2.19 -9.45 -9.46
C LEU A 139 0.69 -9.19 -9.47
N GLN A 140 0.22 -8.14 -10.16
CA GLN A 140 -1.21 -7.79 -10.23
C GLN A 140 -2.06 -8.93 -10.79
N ARG A 141 -1.62 -9.55 -11.88
CA ARG A 141 -2.32 -10.69 -12.49
C ARG A 141 -2.46 -11.84 -11.50
N ALA A 142 -1.36 -12.18 -10.84
CA ALA A 142 -1.31 -13.30 -9.92
C ALA A 142 -2.09 -13.01 -8.62
N PHE A 143 -2.01 -11.78 -8.09
CA PHE A 143 -2.78 -11.29 -6.94
C PHE A 143 -4.29 -11.36 -7.20
N ILE A 144 -4.76 -10.81 -8.33
CA ILE A 144 -6.18 -10.84 -8.69
C ILE A 144 -6.64 -12.28 -8.91
N ALA A 145 -5.85 -13.11 -9.60
CA ALA A 145 -6.19 -14.52 -9.82
C ALA A 145 -6.29 -15.29 -8.50
N TYR A 146 -5.38 -15.03 -7.56
CA TYR A 146 -5.38 -15.63 -6.23
C TYR A 146 -6.68 -15.33 -5.48
N TRP A 147 -7.05 -14.05 -5.37
CA TRP A 147 -8.25 -13.65 -4.63
C TRP A 147 -9.56 -14.04 -5.33
N LYS A 148 -9.58 -14.08 -6.67
CA LYS A 148 -10.72 -14.66 -7.42
C LYS A 148 -10.91 -16.14 -7.10
N LYS A 149 -9.83 -16.92 -7.01
CA LYS A 149 -9.89 -18.34 -6.61
C LYS A 149 -10.46 -18.50 -5.20
N GLN A 150 -10.15 -17.57 -4.30
CA GLN A 150 -10.71 -17.50 -2.95
C GLN A 150 -12.14 -16.93 -2.89
N LYS A 151 -12.79 -16.70 -4.04
CA LYS A 151 -14.16 -16.16 -4.17
C LYS A 151 -14.33 -14.75 -3.59
N SER A 152 -13.23 -14.01 -3.42
CA SER A 152 -13.29 -12.58 -3.10
C SER A 152 -13.71 -11.79 -4.36
N PRO A 153 -14.59 -10.78 -4.25
CA PRO A 153 -15.12 -10.03 -5.40
C PRO A 153 -14.13 -8.99 -5.93
N VAL A 154 -12.87 -9.40 -6.17
CA VAL A 154 -11.83 -8.50 -6.68
C VAL A 154 -12.03 -8.20 -8.17
N LYS A 155 -11.85 -6.93 -8.54
CA LYS A 155 -11.92 -6.42 -9.92
C LYS A 155 -10.57 -5.92 -10.41
N ALA A 156 -10.45 -5.73 -11.73
CA ALA A 156 -9.32 -4.97 -12.26
C ALA A 156 -9.44 -3.50 -11.81
N PRO A 157 -8.32 -2.79 -11.59
CA PRO A 157 -8.36 -1.34 -11.38
C PRO A 157 -9.08 -0.60 -12.49
N GLU A 158 -9.78 0.47 -12.13
CA GLU A 158 -10.58 1.28 -13.07
C GLU A 158 -9.72 2.13 -14.01
N GLN A 159 -8.50 2.44 -13.59
CA GLN A 159 -7.52 3.21 -14.35
C GLN A 159 -6.12 2.57 -14.19
N PRO A 160 -5.17 2.89 -15.08
CA PRO A 160 -3.79 2.46 -14.93
C PRO A 160 -3.21 2.91 -13.58
N LEU A 161 -2.50 2.02 -12.91
CA LEU A 161 -1.82 2.32 -11.66
C LEU A 161 -0.51 3.06 -11.92
N VAL A 162 -0.21 4.06 -11.09
CA VAL A 162 0.93 4.97 -11.33
C VAL A 162 2.10 4.62 -10.42
N VAL A 163 3.30 4.61 -11.02
CA VAL A 163 4.58 4.34 -10.33
C VAL A 163 5.60 5.37 -10.75
N LEU A 164 6.24 6.00 -9.76
CA LEU A 164 7.32 6.96 -9.95
C LEU A 164 8.66 6.28 -9.62
N VAL A 165 9.56 6.26 -10.59
CA VAL A 165 10.87 5.64 -10.50
C VAL A 165 11.97 6.69 -10.67
N PHE A 166 12.56 7.07 -9.54
CA PHE A 166 13.65 8.04 -9.47
C PHE A 166 14.99 7.39 -9.87
N ALA A 167 15.89 8.16 -10.47
CA ALA A 167 17.22 7.70 -10.91
C ALA A 167 18.13 7.31 -9.76
N ASP A 168 17.95 7.95 -8.60
CA ASP A 168 18.78 7.75 -7.43
C ASP A 168 18.00 8.05 -6.14
N GLN A 169 18.61 7.62 -5.03
CA GLN A 169 18.08 7.79 -3.69
C GLN A 169 17.96 9.26 -3.29
N ALA A 170 18.83 10.15 -3.79
CA ALA A 170 18.84 11.56 -3.42
C ALA A 170 17.62 12.29 -4.00
N SER A 171 17.39 12.17 -5.31
CA SER A 171 16.22 12.74 -5.98
C SER A 171 14.90 12.17 -5.46
N TYR A 172 14.87 10.87 -5.14
CA TYR A 172 13.75 10.26 -4.42
C TYR A 172 13.54 10.87 -3.03
N ALA A 173 14.61 11.04 -2.26
CA ALA A 173 14.56 11.57 -0.91
C ALA A 173 14.04 13.01 -0.90
N ASP A 174 14.54 13.84 -1.81
CA ASP A 174 14.14 15.23 -1.96
C ASP A 174 12.65 15.35 -2.33
N TYR A 175 12.19 14.55 -3.30
CA TYR A 175 10.78 14.57 -3.72
C TYR A 175 9.84 14.07 -2.62
N SER A 176 10.25 13.03 -1.89
CA SER A 176 9.42 12.34 -0.92
C SER A 176 9.49 12.95 0.48
N LYS A 177 10.35 13.95 0.72
CA LYS A 177 10.49 14.62 2.02
C LYS A 177 9.20 15.22 2.54
N LYS A 178 8.33 15.71 1.66
CA LYS A 178 7.00 16.25 2.03
C LYS A 178 6.05 15.18 2.57
N ASP A 179 6.20 13.94 2.12
CA ASP A 179 5.32 12.83 2.47
C ASP A 179 5.89 12.06 3.67
N LEU A 180 7.22 11.90 3.72
CA LEU A 180 7.92 11.01 4.66
C LEU A 180 8.77 11.73 5.73
N GLY A 181 8.84 13.07 5.69
CA GLY A 181 9.65 13.86 6.61
C GLY A 181 11.15 13.54 6.49
N ALA A 182 11.90 13.64 7.60
CA ALA A 182 13.34 13.42 7.61
C ALA A 182 13.77 11.94 7.49
N SER A 183 12.84 10.99 7.50
CA SER A 183 13.13 9.54 7.56
C SER A 183 13.24 8.86 6.19
N VAL A 184 13.28 9.63 5.09
CA VAL A 184 13.21 9.10 3.72
C VAL A 184 14.45 8.30 3.32
N SER A 185 15.61 8.62 3.88
CA SER A 185 16.90 8.10 3.40
C SER A 185 17.03 6.58 3.50
N ASN A 186 16.20 5.87 4.25
CA ASN A 186 16.36 4.43 4.50
C ASN A 186 15.25 3.56 3.91
N ILE A 187 14.36 4.15 3.10
CA ILE A 187 13.20 3.47 2.51
C ILE A 187 13.37 3.42 0.98
N ILE A 188 13.28 2.22 0.41
CA ILE A 188 13.47 1.97 -1.03
C ILE A 188 12.30 2.49 -1.87
N GLY A 189 11.11 2.42 -1.30
CA GLY A 189 9.90 2.96 -1.90
C GLY A 189 8.72 2.87 -0.97
N TYR A 190 7.62 3.50 -1.38
CA TYR A 190 6.37 3.50 -0.65
C TYR A 190 5.16 3.70 -1.55
N TYR A 191 4.04 3.16 -1.09
CA TYR A 191 2.72 3.50 -1.60
C TYR A 191 2.09 4.68 -0.84
N ASN A 192 1.60 5.69 -1.57
CA ASN A 192 0.90 6.84 -0.99
C ASN A 192 -0.63 6.70 -1.18
N LEU A 193 -1.35 6.64 -0.06
CA LEU A 193 -2.81 6.49 -0.01
C LEU A 193 -3.57 7.66 -0.64
N GLU A 194 -3.04 8.88 -0.56
CA GLU A 194 -3.68 10.07 -1.11
C GLU A 194 -3.53 10.10 -2.63
N THR A 195 -2.30 10.02 -3.12
CA THR A 195 -2.03 10.13 -4.56
C THR A 195 -2.35 8.86 -5.34
N ASN A 196 -2.45 7.71 -4.65
CA ASN A 196 -2.57 6.38 -5.25
C ASN A 196 -1.33 5.92 -6.03
N ARG A 197 -0.15 6.49 -5.72
CA ARG A 197 1.09 6.27 -6.47
C ARG A 197 2.09 5.49 -5.63
N ILE A 198 2.89 4.65 -6.29
CA ILE A 198 4.11 4.10 -5.68
C ILE A 198 5.26 5.04 -6.04
N MET A 199 6.09 5.39 -5.07
CA MET A 199 7.34 6.13 -5.27
C MET A 199 8.50 5.23 -4.89
N MET A 200 9.49 5.10 -5.76
CA MET A 200 10.69 4.29 -5.52
C MET A 200 11.86 4.84 -6.32
N TYR A 201 13.09 4.43 -6.02
CA TYR A 201 14.25 4.74 -6.86
C TYR A 201 14.84 3.48 -7.50
N ASP A 202 15.66 3.69 -8.53
CA ASP A 202 16.33 2.65 -9.28
C ASP A 202 17.36 1.92 -8.39
N LEU A 203 17.05 0.65 -8.10
CA LEU A 203 17.90 -0.21 -7.27
C LEU A 203 19.27 -0.47 -7.89
N THR A 204 19.41 -0.44 -9.21
CA THR A 204 20.71 -0.61 -9.89
C THR A 204 21.68 0.52 -9.56
N GLY A 205 21.17 1.66 -9.08
CA GLY A 205 21.97 2.77 -8.60
C GLY A 205 22.60 2.53 -7.23
N MET A 206 22.17 1.53 -6.46
CA MET A 206 22.66 1.34 -5.08
C MET A 206 24.08 0.78 -5.05
N GLN A 207 24.94 1.41 -4.25
CA GLN A 207 26.35 1.02 -4.12
C GLN A 207 26.52 -0.45 -3.69
N ALA A 208 25.66 -0.96 -2.81
CA ALA A 208 25.68 -2.36 -2.37
C ALA A 208 25.45 -3.38 -3.50
N LEU A 209 24.81 -2.95 -4.59
CA LEU A 209 24.56 -3.78 -5.78
C LEU A 209 25.57 -3.50 -6.91
N ARG A 210 26.45 -2.50 -6.76
CA ARG A 210 27.45 -2.16 -7.79
C ARG A 210 28.68 -3.06 -7.66
N GLN A 211 28.82 -4.01 -8.59
CA GLN A 211 30.10 -4.72 -8.77
C GLN A 211 31.02 -4.08 -9.82
N ASN A 212 30.49 -3.30 -10.78
CA ASN A 212 31.27 -2.60 -11.81
C ASN A 212 30.62 -1.26 -12.19
N GLU A 213 31.39 -0.17 -12.27
CA GLU A 213 30.88 1.19 -12.53
C GLU A 213 30.39 1.44 -13.98
N GLY A 214 30.69 0.53 -14.92
CA GLY A 214 30.49 0.74 -16.37
C GLY A 214 29.30 0.05 -17.03
N ALA A 215 28.64 -0.92 -16.38
CA ALA A 215 27.57 -1.73 -17.00
C ALA A 215 26.19 -1.27 -16.49
N ARG A 216 25.66 -0.18 -17.05
CA ARG A 216 24.32 0.32 -16.71
C ARG A 216 23.33 0.07 -17.83
N GLY A 217 22.20 -0.53 -17.46
CA GLY A 217 20.93 -0.33 -18.14
C GLY A 217 20.60 -1.30 -19.27
N SER A 218 21.37 -2.37 -19.51
CA SER A 218 20.88 -3.46 -20.36
C SER A 218 19.91 -4.36 -19.57
N ARG A 219 19.00 -5.05 -20.28
CA ARG A 219 18.08 -6.01 -19.62
C ARG A 219 18.85 -7.15 -18.95
N HIS A 220 19.99 -7.53 -19.53
CA HIS A 220 20.84 -8.57 -18.99
C HIS A 220 21.45 -8.14 -17.64
N ASP A 221 21.98 -6.91 -17.56
CA ASP A 221 22.58 -6.39 -16.31
C ASP A 221 21.55 -6.29 -15.20
N ILE A 222 20.35 -5.79 -15.49
CA ILE A 222 19.25 -5.72 -14.52
C ILE A 222 18.87 -7.13 -14.07
N SER A 223 18.70 -8.08 -14.99
CA SER A 223 18.36 -9.46 -14.63
C SER A 223 19.44 -10.12 -13.78
N ALA A 224 20.72 -9.91 -14.12
CA ALA A 224 21.84 -10.45 -13.36
C ALA A 224 21.88 -9.84 -11.95
N LEU A 225 21.67 -8.54 -11.84
CA LEU A 225 21.62 -7.84 -10.56
C LEU A 225 20.44 -8.31 -9.68
N MET A 226 19.25 -8.44 -10.27
CA MET A 226 18.06 -8.87 -9.54
C MET A 226 18.08 -10.35 -9.18
N SER A 227 18.99 -11.13 -9.75
CA SER A 227 19.22 -12.54 -9.37
C SER A 227 20.18 -12.68 -8.18
N GLN A 228 20.80 -11.59 -7.71
CA GLN A 228 21.67 -11.61 -6.54
C GLN A 228 20.84 -11.74 -5.25
N PRO A 229 21.29 -12.53 -4.25
CA PRO A 229 20.60 -12.65 -2.96
C PRO A 229 20.34 -11.31 -2.27
N GLU A 230 21.24 -10.33 -2.45
CA GLU A 230 21.14 -8.99 -1.89
C GLU A 230 19.98 -8.17 -2.50
N ALA A 231 19.54 -8.51 -3.71
CA ALA A 231 18.44 -7.83 -4.39
C ALA A 231 17.06 -8.32 -3.91
N GLU A 232 16.96 -9.56 -3.43
CA GLU A 232 15.71 -10.17 -2.98
C GLU A 232 14.93 -9.32 -1.97
N PRO A 233 15.50 -8.85 -0.83
CA PRO A 233 14.77 -8.01 0.12
C PRO A 233 14.32 -6.66 -0.46
N LEU A 234 15.02 -6.14 -1.46
CA LEU A 234 14.68 -4.88 -2.12
C LEU A 234 13.51 -5.07 -3.07
N VAL A 235 13.53 -6.15 -3.85
CA VAL A 235 12.41 -6.54 -4.71
C VAL A 235 11.19 -6.86 -3.86
N ALA A 236 11.36 -7.57 -2.73
CA ALA A 236 10.28 -7.84 -1.78
C ALA A 236 9.62 -6.54 -1.29
N THR A 237 10.40 -5.47 -1.10
CA THR A 237 9.86 -4.14 -0.77
C THR A 237 8.99 -3.58 -1.91
N ILE A 238 9.46 -3.64 -3.16
CA ILE A 238 8.66 -3.19 -4.32
C ILE A 238 7.34 -3.98 -4.40
N VAL A 239 7.41 -5.30 -4.19
CA VAL A 239 6.25 -6.19 -4.16
C VAL A 239 5.29 -5.85 -3.03
N HIS A 240 5.80 -5.51 -1.87
CA HIS A 240 5.01 -5.08 -0.72
C HIS A 240 4.19 -3.82 -1.06
N GLU A 241 4.85 -2.76 -1.55
CA GLU A 241 4.16 -1.51 -1.90
C GLU A 241 3.17 -1.70 -3.04
N ALA A 242 3.53 -2.51 -4.02
CA ALA A 242 2.64 -2.88 -5.11
C ALA A 242 1.42 -3.67 -4.63
N THR A 243 1.60 -4.55 -3.64
CA THR A 243 0.49 -5.30 -3.04
C THR A 243 -0.52 -4.36 -2.39
N HIS A 244 -0.07 -3.33 -1.67
CA HIS A 244 -0.96 -2.28 -1.15
C HIS A 244 -1.72 -1.59 -2.28
N GLN A 245 -1.00 -1.09 -3.29
CA GLN A 245 -1.63 -0.39 -4.41
C GLN A 245 -2.68 -1.27 -5.10
N ILE A 246 -2.38 -2.54 -5.37
CA ILE A 246 -3.33 -3.46 -6.00
C ILE A 246 -4.53 -3.71 -5.08
N ALA A 247 -4.32 -3.98 -3.79
CA ALA A 247 -5.39 -4.27 -2.83
C ALA A 247 -6.41 -3.13 -2.75
N PHE A 248 -5.94 -1.88 -2.70
CA PHE A 248 -6.78 -0.69 -2.63
C PHE A 248 -7.49 -0.34 -3.95
N ASN A 249 -7.04 -0.88 -5.08
CA ASN A 249 -7.62 -0.60 -6.40
C ASN A 249 -8.42 -1.75 -7.00
N CYS A 250 -8.32 -2.96 -6.43
CA CYS A 250 -9.12 -4.12 -6.85
C CYS A 250 -10.37 -4.33 -5.98
N GLY A 251 -10.58 -3.51 -4.95
CA GLY A 251 -11.72 -3.58 -4.04
C GLY A 251 -11.53 -4.54 -2.86
N LEU A 252 -10.32 -5.06 -2.63
CA LEU A 252 -10.03 -5.89 -1.47
C LEU A 252 -9.90 -5.05 -0.19
N GLN A 253 -9.34 -3.85 -0.30
CA GLN A 253 -9.29 -2.84 0.75
C GLN A 253 -9.80 -1.50 0.22
N THR A 254 -10.19 -0.61 1.13
CA THR A 254 -10.67 0.74 0.82
C THR A 254 -9.71 1.77 1.40
N ARG A 255 -9.24 2.73 0.58
CA ARG A 255 -8.37 3.81 1.04
C ARG A 255 -9.09 4.69 2.04
N MET A 256 -8.35 5.29 2.97
CA MET A 256 -8.86 6.20 4.00
C MET A 256 -9.84 5.58 5.00
N VAL A 257 -10.01 4.27 4.99
CA VAL A 257 -10.69 3.50 6.03
C VAL A 257 -9.68 3.08 7.10
N ALA A 258 -10.13 2.92 8.35
CA ALA A 258 -9.36 2.32 9.45
C ALA A 258 -9.07 0.83 9.19
N ASN A 259 -8.13 0.55 8.29
CA ASN A 259 -7.61 -0.78 8.02
C ASN A 259 -6.61 -1.16 9.14
N PRO A 260 -6.82 -2.25 9.90
CA PRO A 260 -5.86 -2.68 10.92
C PRO A 260 -4.49 -3.00 10.30
N PHE A 261 -3.40 -2.61 10.98
CA PHE A 261 -2.07 -2.76 10.40
C PHE A 261 -1.65 -4.23 10.30
N TRP A 262 -1.95 -5.05 11.30
CA TRP A 262 -1.65 -6.48 11.26
C TRP A 262 -2.26 -7.18 10.03
N LEU A 263 -3.45 -6.74 9.63
CA LEU A 263 -4.16 -7.29 8.48
C LEU A 263 -3.53 -6.80 7.18
N THR A 264 -3.29 -5.50 7.07
CA THR A 264 -2.77 -4.85 5.85
C THR A 264 -1.31 -5.23 5.59
N GLU A 265 -0.45 -5.10 6.60
CA GLU A 265 0.98 -5.43 6.52
C GLU A 265 1.20 -6.94 6.48
N GLY A 266 0.43 -7.71 7.24
CA GLY A 266 0.48 -9.17 7.21
C GLY A 266 0.02 -9.76 5.86
N MET A 267 -0.99 -9.16 5.23
CA MET A 267 -1.37 -9.53 3.86
C MET A 267 -0.26 -9.16 2.86
N ALA A 268 0.29 -7.94 2.93
CA ALA A 268 1.36 -7.54 2.01
C ALA A 268 2.59 -8.47 2.12
N THR A 269 3.00 -8.81 3.34
CA THR A 269 4.09 -9.76 3.62
C THR A 269 3.79 -11.20 3.17
N PHE A 270 2.52 -11.60 3.09
CA PHE A 270 2.12 -12.89 2.50
C PHE A 270 2.38 -12.94 0.99
N PHE A 271 2.36 -11.80 0.29
CA PHE A 271 2.69 -11.69 -1.14
C PHE A 271 4.17 -11.35 -1.40
N GLU A 272 4.97 -11.03 -0.37
CA GLU A 272 6.43 -10.75 -0.42
C GLU A 272 7.31 -11.99 -0.72
N THR A 273 6.82 -12.95 -1.50
CA THR A 273 7.60 -14.12 -1.95
C THR A 273 7.84 -14.04 -3.45
N PRO A 274 8.70 -13.11 -3.91
CA PRO A 274 8.95 -12.94 -5.34
C PRO A 274 9.68 -14.16 -5.90
N ASP A 275 9.08 -14.83 -6.88
CA ASP A 275 9.82 -15.79 -7.71
C ASP A 275 10.54 -15.02 -8.82
N LEU A 276 11.79 -14.64 -8.52
CA LEU A 276 12.68 -13.92 -9.43
C LEU A 276 13.35 -14.85 -10.46
N SER A 277 13.29 -16.17 -10.24
CA SER A 277 14.02 -17.16 -11.06
C SER A 277 13.33 -17.51 -12.38
N ARG A 278 12.02 -17.25 -12.50
CA ARG A 278 11.22 -17.62 -13.68
C ARG A 278 10.67 -16.40 -14.39
N SER A 279 10.92 -16.33 -15.69
CA SER A 279 10.55 -15.19 -16.55
C SER A 279 9.05 -15.11 -16.86
N SER A 280 8.32 -16.22 -16.82
CA SER A 280 6.92 -16.31 -17.32
C SER A 280 5.84 -16.48 -16.25
N SER A 281 6.18 -16.84 -15.00
CA SER A 281 5.20 -17.07 -13.93
C SER A 281 5.66 -16.54 -12.58
N TRP A 282 4.76 -15.90 -11.84
CA TRP A 282 4.93 -15.66 -10.39
C TRP A 282 4.60 -16.95 -9.62
N SER A 283 5.46 -17.97 -9.74
CA SER A 283 5.28 -19.24 -9.02
C SER A 283 5.78 -19.13 -7.58
N GLY A 284 5.05 -18.37 -6.77
CA GLY A 284 5.42 -18.19 -5.36
C GLY A 284 4.38 -17.53 -4.47
N ILE A 285 3.27 -17.02 -5.03
CA ILE A 285 2.24 -16.36 -4.22
C ILE A 285 1.71 -17.32 -3.16
N GLY A 286 1.84 -16.90 -1.91
CA GLY A 286 1.41 -17.66 -0.74
C GLY A 286 2.35 -18.79 -0.32
N ASN A 287 3.54 -18.91 -0.90
CA ASN A 287 4.61 -19.72 -0.32
C ASN A 287 5.00 -19.17 1.06
N VAL A 288 5.75 -19.99 1.82
CA VAL A 288 6.29 -19.56 3.11
C VAL A 288 7.30 -18.44 2.86
N ASN A 289 7.10 -17.31 3.55
CA ASN A 289 8.10 -16.25 3.61
C ASN A 289 9.08 -16.63 4.74
N TYR A 290 10.13 -17.38 4.41
CA TYR A 290 11.04 -17.95 5.42
C TYR A 290 11.66 -16.89 6.32
N SER A 291 12.01 -15.71 5.79
CA SER A 291 12.52 -14.62 6.64
C SER A 291 11.53 -14.16 7.70
N ARG A 292 10.21 -14.25 7.45
CA ARG A 292 9.17 -13.93 8.45
C ARG A 292 8.87 -15.12 9.34
N PHE A 293 8.85 -16.31 8.76
CA PHE A 293 8.60 -17.56 9.47
C PHE A 293 9.66 -17.83 10.53
N ASP A 294 10.94 -17.78 10.14
CA ASP A 294 12.06 -18.07 11.04
C ASP A 294 12.06 -17.07 12.21
N LEU A 295 11.91 -15.77 11.94
CA LEU A 295 11.84 -14.76 13.00
C LEU A 295 10.62 -14.93 13.91
N PHE A 296 9.45 -15.28 13.35
CA PHE A 296 8.28 -15.60 14.17
C PHE A 296 8.54 -16.83 15.06
N HIS A 297 9.17 -17.87 14.52
CA HIS A 297 9.49 -19.10 15.24
C HIS A 297 10.49 -18.85 16.37
N ASP A 298 11.57 -18.10 16.08
CA ASP A 298 12.56 -17.69 17.09
C ASP A 298 11.91 -16.89 18.23
N ASN A 299 10.98 -15.98 17.89
CA ASN A 299 10.24 -15.22 18.90
C ASN A 299 9.26 -16.09 19.70
N TYR A 300 8.65 -17.10 19.08
CA TYR A 300 7.80 -18.08 19.77
C TYR A 300 8.60 -18.91 20.77
N ASP A 301 9.72 -19.48 20.36
CA ASP A 301 10.60 -20.27 21.22
C ASP A 301 11.19 -19.44 22.37
N ALA A 302 11.46 -18.15 22.13
CA ALA A 302 11.93 -17.22 23.15
C ALA A 302 10.82 -16.68 24.06
N GLY A 303 9.55 -17.04 23.86
CA GLY A 303 8.42 -16.53 24.64
C GLY A 303 8.12 -15.04 24.42
N LYS A 304 8.50 -14.49 23.26
CA LYS A 304 8.39 -13.06 22.89
C LYS A 304 7.24 -12.76 21.93
N VAL A 305 6.23 -13.63 21.86
CA VAL A 305 5.05 -13.41 21.04
C VAL A 305 4.20 -12.24 21.53
N ILE A 306 3.66 -11.49 20.58
CA ILE A 306 2.69 -10.43 20.82
C ILE A 306 1.32 -11.08 21.07
N PRO A 307 0.63 -10.81 22.19
CA PRO A 307 -0.71 -11.35 22.43
C PRO A 307 -1.69 -10.96 21.31
N LEU A 308 -2.59 -11.86 20.89
CA LEU A 308 -3.52 -11.61 19.79
C LEU A 308 -4.31 -10.31 19.98
N GLU A 309 -4.91 -10.08 21.16
CA GLU A 309 -5.68 -8.84 21.41
C GLU A 309 -4.85 -7.58 21.15
N ARG A 310 -3.57 -7.58 21.55
CA ARG A 310 -2.66 -6.45 21.30
C ARG A 310 -2.33 -6.33 19.81
N MET A 311 -2.11 -7.44 19.11
CA MET A 311 -1.90 -7.45 17.67
C MET A 311 -3.10 -6.85 16.90
N LEU A 312 -4.33 -7.13 17.36
CA LEU A 312 -5.54 -6.60 16.75
C LEU A 312 -5.73 -5.09 16.99
N THR A 313 -5.28 -4.57 18.12
CA THR A 313 -5.67 -3.24 18.64
C THR A 313 -4.57 -2.19 18.61
N ASP A 314 -3.30 -2.56 18.64
CA ASP A 314 -2.17 -1.63 18.82
C ASP A 314 -1.35 -1.45 17.54
N ASP A 315 -1.79 -0.55 16.65
CA ASP A 315 -1.06 -0.25 15.41
C ASP A 315 0.34 0.35 15.66
N LYS A 316 0.62 0.85 16.89
CA LYS A 316 1.95 1.39 17.24
C LYS A 316 3.03 0.32 17.20
N LEU A 317 2.67 -0.96 17.29
CA LEU A 317 3.58 -2.09 17.10
C LEU A 317 4.32 -2.01 15.76
N PHE A 318 3.63 -1.59 14.70
CA PHE A 318 4.16 -1.51 13.33
C PHE A 318 4.85 -0.18 13.03
N GLN A 319 4.59 0.84 13.86
CA GLN A 319 5.15 2.19 13.71
C GLN A 319 6.39 2.41 14.56
N THR A 320 6.58 1.57 15.60
CA THR A 320 7.68 1.70 16.54
C THR A 320 8.85 0.85 16.07
N PRO A 321 10.03 1.46 15.81
CA PRO A 321 11.22 0.75 15.36
C PRO A 321 11.54 -0.55 16.07
N ALA A 322 11.51 -0.49 17.40
CA ALA A 322 11.94 -1.56 18.27
C ALA A 322 11.00 -2.77 18.25
N THR A 323 9.76 -2.61 17.77
CA THR A 323 8.75 -3.67 17.74
C THR A 323 8.31 -4.04 16.32
N ALA A 324 8.59 -3.17 15.34
CA ALA A 324 8.04 -3.33 14.00
C ALA A 324 8.54 -4.60 13.31
N VAL A 325 9.81 -4.97 13.43
CA VAL A 325 10.33 -6.20 12.79
C VAL A 325 9.53 -7.43 13.23
N ASP A 326 9.35 -7.59 14.54
CA ASP A 326 8.65 -8.72 15.16
C ASP A 326 7.14 -8.68 14.87
N ALA A 327 6.54 -7.48 14.89
CA ALA A 327 5.14 -7.28 14.56
C ALA A 327 4.83 -7.70 13.12
N TYR A 328 5.69 -7.38 12.15
CA TYR A 328 5.52 -7.83 10.76
C TYR A 328 5.67 -9.34 10.62
N ALA A 329 6.63 -9.97 11.32
CA ALA A 329 6.81 -11.42 11.29
C ALA A 329 5.58 -12.16 11.84
N GLN A 330 5.06 -11.72 12.98
CA GLN A 330 3.87 -12.35 13.56
C GLN A 330 2.58 -12.01 12.80
N ALA A 331 2.47 -10.81 12.22
CA ALA A 331 1.36 -10.45 11.33
C ALA A 331 1.33 -11.30 10.05
N TRP A 332 2.50 -11.57 9.45
CA TRP A 332 2.63 -12.53 8.37
C TRP A 332 2.11 -13.90 8.80
N ALA A 333 2.55 -14.40 9.96
CA ALA A 333 2.13 -15.72 10.45
C ALA A 333 0.61 -15.80 10.62
N TRP A 334 -0.01 -14.80 11.25
CA TRP A 334 -1.47 -14.72 11.40
C TRP A 334 -2.21 -14.71 10.06
N ASN A 335 -1.75 -13.90 9.10
CA ASN A 335 -2.37 -13.85 7.77
C ASN A 335 -2.16 -15.16 7.01
N TYR A 336 -0.97 -15.76 7.09
CA TYR A 336 -0.69 -17.06 6.48
C TYR A 336 -1.64 -18.14 7.03
N PHE A 337 -1.80 -18.23 8.36
CA PHE A 337 -2.75 -19.15 9.00
C PHE A 337 -4.18 -18.92 8.55
N LEU A 338 -4.70 -17.69 8.65
CA LEU A 338 -6.10 -17.40 8.33
C LEU A 338 -6.41 -17.60 6.84
N ILE A 339 -5.50 -17.19 5.95
CA ILE A 339 -5.67 -17.38 4.51
C ILE A 339 -5.65 -18.87 4.15
N ARG A 340 -4.81 -19.68 4.80
CA ARG A 340 -4.69 -21.12 4.51
C ARG A 340 -5.79 -21.95 5.13
N SER A 341 -6.21 -21.62 6.35
CA SER A 341 -7.11 -22.45 7.17
C SER A 341 -8.56 -21.96 7.17
N ARG A 342 -8.77 -20.65 6.98
CA ARG A 342 -10.08 -19.97 7.09
C ARG A 342 -10.30 -18.98 5.90
N PRO A 343 -10.10 -19.39 4.63
CA PRO A 343 -10.08 -18.45 3.50
C PRO A 343 -11.41 -17.72 3.27
N LYS A 344 -12.55 -18.36 3.57
CA LYS A 344 -13.87 -17.74 3.38
C LYS A 344 -14.13 -16.67 4.44
N GLU A 345 -13.81 -16.99 5.69
CA GLU A 345 -13.91 -16.10 6.85
C GLU A 345 -12.95 -14.92 6.68
N TYR A 346 -11.72 -15.16 6.22
CA TYR A 346 -10.77 -14.10 5.91
C TYR A 346 -11.28 -13.16 4.81
N ALA A 347 -11.81 -13.70 3.71
CA ALA A 347 -12.40 -12.88 2.64
C ALA A 347 -13.62 -12.07 3.12
N ALA A 348 -14.46 -12.66 3.98
CA ALA A 348 -15.59 -11.96 4.59
C ALA A 348 -15.12 -10.85 5.55
N TYR A 349 -14.09 -11.10 6.35
CA TYR A 349 -13.48 -10.13 7.25
C TYR A 349 -12.89 -8.94 6.48
N MET A 350 -12.09 -9.20 5.44
CA MET A 350 -11.56 -8.15 4.55
C MET A 350 -12.67 -7.28 3.97
N LYS A 351 -13.78 -7.91 3.51
CA LYS A 351 -14.95 -7.19 2.99
C LYS A 351 -15.62 -6.33 4.07
N ALA A 352 -15.74 -6.83 5.30
CA ALA A 352 -16.31 -6.07 6.41
C ALA A 352 -15.45 -4.85 6.77
N ILE A 353 -14.12 -5.02 6.84
CA ILE A 353 -13.18 -3.92 7.08
C ILE A 353 -13.27 -2.91 5.93
N ALA A 354 -13.26 -3.35 4.67
CA ALA A 354 -13.34 -2.47 3.50
C ALA A 354 -14.66 -1.66 3.42
N ALA A 355 -15.72 -2.13 4.07
CA ALA A 355 -17.03 -1.48 4.11
C ALA A 355 -17.17 -0.45 5.26
N LYS A 356 -16.17 -0.31 6.13
CA LYS A 356 -16.18 0.68 7.20
C LYS A 356 -16.25 2.12 6.64
N PRO A 357 -16.81 3.06 7.42
CA PRO A 357 -16.82 4.46 7.03
C PRO A 357 -15.41 5.04 6.91
N VAL A 358 -15.23 5.90 5.90
CA VAL A 358 -13.98 6.59 5.60
C VAL A 358 -13.70 7.68 6.65
N LEU A 359 -12.43 7.82 7.06
CA LEU A 359 -11.94 8.74 8.11
C LEU A 359 -12.61 8.61 9.49
N VAL A 360 -13.18 7.44 9.78
CA VAL A 360 -13.70 7.13 11.10
C VAL A 360 -12.74 6.16 11.78
N GLU A 361 -12.22 6.58 12.92
CA GLU A 361 -11.38 5.71 13.77
C GLU A 361 -12.24 4.63 14.44
N ASP A 362 -11.63 3.48 14.67
CA ASP A 362 -12.28 2.39 15.39
C ASP A 362 -12.50 2.76 16.86
N GLN A 363 -13.68 2.42 17.37
CA GLN A 363 -13.96 2.54 18.80
C GLN A 363 -13.18 1.49 19.60
N LYS A 364 -12.95 1.76 20.88
CA LYS A 364 -12.30 0.81 21.79
C LYS A 364 -13.02 -0.54 21.76
N GLY A 365 -12.28 -1.62 21.50
CA GLY A 365 -12.80 -2.99 21.42
C GLY A 365 -13.55 -3.33 20.13
N GLN A 366 -13.76 -2.39 19.21
CA GLN A 366 -14.45 -2.65 17.95
C GLN A 366 -13.72 -3.70 17.10
N ARG A 367 -12.40 -3.56 16.94
CA ARG A 367 -11.58 -4.51 16.16
C ARG A 367 -11.63 -5.94 16.70
N VAL A 368 -11.65 -6.09 18.03
CA VAL A 368 -11.75 -7.40 18.68
C VAL A 368 -13.11 -8.04 18.37
N LYS A 369 -14.21 -7.28 18.50
CA LYS A 369 -15.55 -7.76 18.15
C LYS A 369 -15.68 -8.13 16.66
N GLU A 370 -15.09 -7.33 15.77
CA GLU A 370 -15.10 -7.62 14.33
C GLU A 370 -14.31 -8.89 14.02
N PHE A 371 -13.19 -9.12 14.69
CA PHE A 371 -12.42 -10.35 14.56
C PHE A 371 -13.21 -11.56 15.09
N GLN A 372 -13.80 -11.45 16.28
CA GLN A 372 -14.62 -12.50 16.89
C GLN A 372 -15.82 -12.88 16.01
N ALA A 373 -16.50 -11.88 15.45
CA ALA A 373 -17.61 -12.10 14.53
C ALA A 373 -17.19 -12.86 13.26
N ALA A 374 -15.94 -12.71 12.82
CA ALA A 374 -15.43 -13.38 11.63
C ALA A 374 -14.84 -14.77 11.91
N PHE A 375 -14.15 -14.94 13.04
CA PHE A 375 -13.30 -16.10 13.29
C PHE A 375 -13.66 -16.92 14.54
N GLY A 376 -14.66 -16.48 15.31
CA GLY A 376 -15.14 -17.14 16.52
C GLY A 376 -14.90 -16.31 17.80
N GLU A 377 -15.79 -16.45 18.78
CA GLU A 377 -15.78 -15.68 20.03
C GLU A 377 -14.60 -16.04 20.96
N ASP A 378 -14.11 -17.28 20.89
CA ASP A 378 -13.02 -17.78 21.74
C ASP A 378 -11.65 -17.48 21.09
N LEU A 379 -11.01 -16.41 21.56
CA LEU A 379 -9.68 -16.01 21.10
C LEU A 379 -8.60 -17.04 21.47
N GLY A 380 -8.73 -17.73 22.60
CA GLY A 380 -7.77 -18.74 23.03
C GLY A 380 -7.81 -19.96 22.11
N ALA A 381 -9.00 -20.42 21.74
CA ALA A 381 -9.16 -21.55 20.83
C ALA A 381 -8.54 -21.29 19.44
N ILE A 382 -8.68 -20.07 18.92
CA ILE A 382 -8.05 -19.73 17.63
C ILE A 382 -6.54 -19.51 17.74
N GLU A 383 -6.04 -19.01 18.89
CA GLU A 383 -4.59 -18.97 19.17
C GLU A 383 -3.99 -20.38 19.23
N ASP A 384 -4.66 -21.34 19.87
CA ASP A 384 -4.23 -22.73 19.91
C ASP A 384 -4.20 -23.36 18.50
N ASP A 385 -5.23 -23.13 17.69
CA ASP A 385 -5.27 -23.57 16.29
C ASP A 385 -4.16 -22.92 15.46
N PHE A 386 -3.90 -21.64 15.68
CA PHE A 386 -2.83 -20.88 15.03
C PHE A 386 -1.46 -21.49 15.32
N TYR A 387 -1.09 -21.65 16.59
CA TYR A 387 0.21 -22.22 16.96
C TYR A 387 0.35 -23.68 16.50
N ARG A 388 -0.73 -24.47 16.58
CA ARG A 388 -0.73 -25.86 16.07
C ARG A 388 -0.49 -25.92 14.57
N MET A 389 -1.06 -24.99 13.79
CA MET A 389 -0.82 -24.94 12.35
C MET A 389 0.59 -24.43 12.04
N MET A 390 1.04 -23.36 12.70
CA MET A 390 2.35 -22.77 12.45
C MET A 390 3.50 -23.73 12.75
N ASN A 391 3.36 -24.57 13.79
CA ASN A 391 4.34 -25.62 14.09
C ASN A 391 4.43 -26.75 13.04
N ARG A 392 3.46 -26.82 12.11
CA ARG A 392 3.44 -27.81 11.01
C ARG A 392 3.95 -27.24 9.69
N VAL A 393 4.16 -25.93 9.62
CA VAL A 393 4.74 -25.28 8.43
C VAL A 393 6.20 -25.71 8.30
N LYS A 394 6.62 -25.98 7.06
CA LYS A 394 7.98 -26.40 6.70
C LYS A 394 8.45 -25.58 5.52
#